data_AF-A0AAV0N254-F1
#
_entry.id   AF-A0AAV0N254-F1
#
_cell.length_a   1.000
_cell.length_b   1.000
_cell.length_c   1.000
_cell.angle_alpha   90.00
_cell.angle_beta   90.00
_cell.angle_gamma   90.00
#
_symmetry.space_group_name_H-M   'P 1'
#
loop_
_entity.id
_entity.type
_entity.pdbx_description
1 polymer ?
#
loop_
_entity_poly.entity_id
_entity_poly.type
_entity_poly.pdbx_seq_one_letter_code
_entity_poly.pdbx_strand_id
1 'polypeptide(L)'
;MPLTSAAQNPSSQVRRTEERNREIGLGFSLSGQRAMSSSMIWRRGMHTLERLKSARIPEDVITQGQERVIDASLTLIREKAKLKGAVVRALGGAVATSSLLGIPLGHNSSFLQGPAFAPPLIREAMWCGSTNSTTEEGKMIDDPLVMADVGDLPVQEMRDTGVSDDRLMEVVSESVKIVMEEAPLRPLILGGDHSISYPVVRAVSEKLGGQVDVLHLDAHPDIYDAFEGNKYSHASSFARIMEGGYARRLLQVGIRSINKEGREQGKRFGVEQYEMRTFSKDRHFLENLVSFLAVNSFTCY
;
A
#
# COMPACT_ATOMS: atom_id res chain seq x y z
N MET A 1 32.77 -19.67 -71.20
CA MET A 1 31.61 -20.58 -71.20
C MET A 1 30.91 -20.43 -69.85
N PRO A 2 29.63 -20.03 -69.83
CA PRO A 2 29.00 -19.47 -68.65
C PRO A 2 28.16 -20.51 -67.90
N LEU A 3 28.03 -20.33 -66.58
CA LEU A 3 26.87 -20.82 -65.82
C LEU A 3 26.25 -19.63 -65.07
N THR A 4 24.94 -19.58 -65.17
CA THR A 4 24.05 -18.44 -65.08
C THR A 4 23.60 -18.10 -63.66
N SER A 5 23.22 -16.83 -63.51
CA SER A 5 22.57 -16.19 -62.36
C SER A 5 21.24 -16.82 -61.94
N ALA A 6 20.89 -16.70 -60.66
CA ALA A 6 19.61 -16.12 -60.23
C ALA A 6 19.60 -15.86 -58.71
N ALA A 7 19.46 -14.59 -58.35
CA ALA A 7 19.09 -14.15 -57.00
C ALA A 7 17.61 -14.52 -56.73
N GLN A 8 17.32 -15.10 -55.57
CA GLN A 8 15.96 -15.41 -55.14
C GLN A 8 15.43 -14.36 -54.15
N ASN A 9 14.22 -13.91 -54.45
CA ASN A 9 13.47 -12.82 -53.83
C ASN A 9 12.72 -13.32 -52.56
N PRO A 10 12.72 -12.61 -51.41
CA PRO A 10 12.13 -13.10 -50.15
C PRO A 10 10.59 -13.08 -50.06
N SER A 11 9.90 -12.80 -51.17
CA SER A 11 8.45 -12.51 -51.18
C SER A 11 7.54 -13.73 -51.43
N SER A 12 8.08 -14.95 -51.55
CA SER A 12 7.32 -16.16 -51.89
C SER A 12 7.02 -17.12 -50.73
N GLN A 13 7.57 -16.90 -49.53
CA GLN A 13 7.27 -17.71 -48.34
C GLN A 13 6.12 -17.16 -47.47
N VAL A 14 5.71 -15.90 -47.66
CA VAL A 14 4.64 -15.28 -46.87
C VAL A 14 3.24 -15.62 -47.40
N ARG A 15 3.12 -16.10 -48.65
CA ARG A 15 1.81 -16.44 -49.26
C ARG A 15 1.38 -17.91 -49.12
N ARG A 16 2.19 -18.79 -48.52
CA ARG A 16 1.87 -20.23 -48.38
C ARG A 16 1.33 -20.66 -47.02
N THR A 17 1.22 -19.73 -46.07
CA THR A 17 0.65 -19.97 -44.73
C THR A 17 -0.77 -19.39 -44.57
N GLU A 18 -1.22 -18.52 -45.47
CA GLU A 18 -2.58 -17.92 -45.39
C GLU A 18 -3.68 -18.75 -46.08
N GLU A 19 -3.35 -19.67 -46.99
CA GLU A 19 -4.35 -20.51 -47.69
C GLU A 19 -4.68 -21.83 -46.97
N ARG A 20 -4.01 -22.18 -45.87
CA ARG A 20 -4.28 -23.42 -45.13
C ARG A 20 -5.27 -23.29 -43.97
N ASN A 21 -5.70 -22.06 -43.65
CA ASN A 21 -6.65 -21.77 -42.56
C ASN A 21 -8.09 -21.50 -43.06
N ARG A 22 -8.40 -21.76 -44.34
CA ARG A 22 -9.75 -21.58 -44.91
C ARG A 22 -10.52 -22.86 -45.20
N GLU A 23 -9.95 -24.04 -44.92
CA GLU A 23 -10.64 -25.32 -45.03
C GLU A 23 -10.48 -26.11 -43.74
N ILE A 24 -11.30 -25.80 -42.74
CA ILE A 24 -11.96 -26.74 -41.80
C ILE A 24 -13.08 -25.91 -41.16
N GLY A 25 -14.26 -25.99 -41.77
CA GLY A 25 -15.49 -25.45 -41.21
C GLY A 25 -16.01 -26.40 -40.13
N LEU A 26 -15.93 -25.99 -38.88
CA LEU A 26 -16.74 -26.52 -37.78
C LEU A 26 -17.31 -25.33 -37.02
N GLY A 27 -18.60 -25.11 -37.21
CA GLY A 27 -19.35 -24.03 -36.58
C GLY A 27 -19.41 -24.24 -35.06
N PHE A 28 -19.06 -23.20 -34.32
CA PHE A 28 -19.48 -23.01 -32.94
C PHE A 28 -20.05 -21.60 -32.79
N SER A 29 -21.34 -21.56 -32.46
CA SER A 29 -22.08 -20.36 -32.10
C SER A 29 -21.48 -19.76 -30.82
N LEU A 30 -20.77 -18.64 -30.94
CA LEU A 30 -20.37 -17.80 -29.81
C LEU A 30 -21.37 -16.66 -29.67
N SER A 31 -22.52 -16.99 -29.10
CA SER A 31 -23.36 -16.01 -28.44
C SER A 31 -22.69 -15.59 -27.12
N GLY A 32 -22.56 -14.27 -26.92
CA GLY A 32 -22.38 -13.70 -25.58
C GLY A 32 -20.95 -13.58 -25.04
N GLN A 33 -20.10 -12.78 -25.67
CA GLN A 33 -19.02 -12.09 -24.94
C GLN A 33 -19.32 -10.60 -24.88
N ARG A 34 -20.07 -10.19 -23.85
CA ARG A 34 -20.10 -8.79 -23.42
C ARG A 34 -18.72 -8.48 -22.84
N ALA A 35 -18.01 -7.55 -23.46
CA ALA A 35 -16.89 -6.85 -22.86
C ALA A 35 -17.33 -6.36 -21.47
N MET A 36 -16.73 -6.91 -20.40
CA MET A 36 -16.92 -6.38 -19.06
C MET A 36 -16.18 -5.05 -18.99
N SER A 37 -16.96 -3.98 -19.15
CA SER A 37 -16.51 -2.60 -18.93
C SER A 37 -15.92 -2.46 -17.52
N SER A 38 -14.72 -1.90 -17.45
CA SER A 38 -14.01 -1.47 -16.24
C SER A 38 -14.84 -0.53 -15.33
N SER A 39 -15.99 -0.04 -15.80
CA SER A 39 -16.94 0.75 -15.02
C SER A 39 -17.80 -0.04 -14.02
N MET A 40 -17.78 -1.38 -14.05
CA MET A 40 -18.75 -2.20 -13.31
C MET A 40 -18.33 -2.49 -11.86
N ILE A 41 -17.04 -2.35 -11.52
CA ILE A 41 -16.52 -2.55 -10.16
C ILE A 41 -16.69 -1.28 -9.30
N TRP A 42 -16.65 -0.10 -9.93
CA TRP A 42 -16.73 1.20 -9.27
C TRP A 42 -18.11 1.53 -8.66
N ARG A 43 -19.15 0.78 -9.03
CA ARG A 43 -20.54 1.13 -8.67
C ARG A 43 -21.12 0.35 -7.49
N ARG A 44 -20.49 -0.73 -7.02
CA ARG A 44 -21.18 -1.62 -6.06
C ARG A 44 -21.28 -1.04 -4.64
N GLY A 45 -20.24 -0.40 -4.12
CA GLY A 45 -20.24 0.13 -2.75
C GLY A 45 -21.12 1.38 -2.53
N MET A 46 -21.05 2.35 -3.43
CA MET A 46 -21.89 3.56 -3.34
C MET A 46 -23.39 3.26 -3.51
N HIS A 47 -23.74 2.22 -4.28
CA HIS A 47 -25.14 1.86 -4.49
C HIS A 47 -25.83 1.30 -3.24
N THR A 48 -25.12 0.66 -2.30
CA THR A 48 -25.77 0.10 -1.11
C THR A 48 -26.30 1.20 -0.20
N LEU A 49 -25.50 2.21 0.13
CA LEU A 49 -25.94 3.34 0.96
C LEU A 49 -26.95 4.25 0.28
N GLU A 50 -26.77 4.54 -1.01
CA GLU A 50 -27.77 5.31 -1.77
C GLU A 50 -29.12 4.57 -1.80
N ARG A 51 -29.10 3.24 -1.94
CA ARG A 51 -30.30 2.40 -1.83
C ARG A 51 -30.89 2.41 -0.42
N LEU A 52 -30.07 2.29 0.64
CA LEU A 52 -30.54 2.34 2.03
C LEU A 52 -31.16 3.70 2.38
N LYS A 53 -30.54 4.80 1.93
CA LYS A 53 -31.08 6.16 2.08
C LYS A 53 -32.39 6.33 1.32
N SER A 54 -32.50 5.78 0.11
CA SER A 54 -33.74 5.80 -0.67
C SER A 54 -34.86 4.93 -0.05
N ALA A 55 -34.48 3.91 0.73
CA ALA A 55 -35.39 2.97 1.37
C ALA A 55 -35.87 3.41 2.78
N ARG A 56 -35.47 4.61 3.25
CA ARG A 56 -35.80 5.14 4.59
C ARG A 56 -35.47 4.16 5.72
N ILE A 57 -34.35 3.44 5.60
CA ILE A 57 -33.88 2.56 6.67
C ILE A 57 -33.50 3.42 7.89
N PRO A 58 -33.90 3.04 9.12
CA PRO A 58 -33.48 3.74 10.32
C PRO A 58 -31.96 3.82 10.45
N GLU A 59 -31.45 5.00 10.81
CA GLU A 59 -30.01 5.27 10.86
C GLU A 59 -29.29 4.41 11.90
N ASP A 60 -29.95 4.08 13.01
CA ASP A 60 -29.45 3.21 14.07
C ASP A 60 -29.13 1.79 13.57
N VAL A 61 -29.90 1.26 12.62
CA VAL A 61 -29.65 -0.05 12.01
C VAL A 61 -28.37 -0.01 11.18
N ILE A 62 -28.13 1.09 10.46
CA ILE A 62 -26.93 1.28 9.64
C ILE A 62 -25.72 1.43 10.55
N THR A 63 -25.78 2.30 11.57
CA THR A 63 -24.68 2.51 12.52
C THR A 63 -24.34 1.23 13.27
N GLN A 64 -25.34 0.47 13.74
CA GLN A 64 -25.08 -0.82 14.40
C GLN A 64 -24.44 -1.84 13.44
N GLY A 65 -24.83 -1.84 12.17
CA GLY A 65 -24.21 -2.66 11.13
C GLY A 65 -22.74 -2.29 10.91
N GLN A 66 -22.44 -1.00 10.79
CA GLN A 66 -21.08 -0.47 10.63
C GLN A 66 -20.18 -0.90 11.81
N GLU A 67 -20.62 -0.69 13.05
CA GLU A 67 -19.83 -1.04 14.23
C GLU A 67 -19.56 -2.56 14.33
N ARG A 68 -20.53 -3.41 13.98
CA ARG A 68 -20.31 -4.87 13.96
C ARG A 68 -19.30 -5.29 12.90
N VAL A 69 -19.31 -4.66 11.72
CA VAL A 69 -18.34 -4.95 10.66
C VAL A 69 -16.94 -4.48 11.06
N ILE A 70 -16.84 -3.30 11.70
CA ILE A 70 -15.58 -2.80 12.25
C ILE A 70 -15.05 -3.74 13.34
N ASP A 71 -15.87 -4.14 14.31
CA ASP A 71 -15.46 -5.03 15.40
C ASP A 71 -14.99 -6.40 14.89
N ALA A 72 -15.71 -6.99 13.93
CA ALA A 72 -15.29 -8.23 13.28
C ALA A 72 -13.95 -8.07 12.54
N SER A 73 -13.76 -6.95 11.85
CA SER A 73 -12.51 -6.62 11.13
C SER A 73 -11.32 -6.50 12.08
N LEU A 74 -11.47 -5.77 13.19
CA LEU A 74 -10.45 -5.62 14.22
C LEU A 74 -10.18 -6.95 14.95
N THR A 75 -11.22 -7.75 15.19
CA THR A 75 -11.10 -9.07 15.81
C THR A 75 -10.26 -10.01 14.96
N LEU A 76 -10.42 -9.99 13.63
CA LEU A 76 -9.59 -10.80 12.74
C LEU A 76 -8.10 -10.47 12.88
N ILE A 77 -7.75 -9.18 12.93
CA ILE A 77 -6.36 -8.74 13.14
C ILE A 77 -5.89 -9.12 14.55
N ARG A 78 -6.72 -8.91 15.57
CA ARG A 78 -6.40 -9.20 16.98
C ARG A 78 -6.09 -10.67 17.23
N GLU A 79 -6.93 -11.57 16.74
CA GLU A 79 -6.73 -13.00 16.97
C GLU A 79 -5.53 -13.55 16.18
N LYS A 80 -5.27 -13.03 14.97
CA LYS A 80 -4.03 -13.35 14.24
C LYS A 80 -2.80 -12.81 14.96
N ALA A 81 -2.81 -11.56 15.40
CA ALA A 81 -1.71 -10.95 16.14
C ALA A 81 -1.39 -11.73 17.42
N LYS A 82 -2.41 -12.07 18.22
CA LYS A 82 -2.26 -12.91 19.43
C LYS A 82 -1.58 -14.23 19.13
N LEU A 83 -2.03 -14.94 18.09
CA LEU A 83 -1.44 -16.22 17.70
C LEU A 83 0.03 -16.05 17.32
N LYS A 84 0.35 -15.06 16.47
CA LYS A 84 1.73 -14.81 16.04
C LYS A 84 2.62 -14.38 17.21
N GLY A 85 2.16 -13.47 18.06
CA GLY A 85 2.87 -13.04 19.26
C GLY A 85 3.13 -14.21 20.22
N ALA A 86 2.15 -15.08 20.45
CA ALA A 86 2.32 -16.27 21.29
C ALA A 86 3.37 -17.24 20.73
N VAL A 87 3.38 -17.47 19.42
CA VAL A 87 4.40 -18.31 18.75
C VAL A 87 5.80 -17.72 18.93
N VAL A 88 5.98 -16.43 18.65
CA VAL A 88 7.28 -15.75 18.79
C VAL A 88 7.78 -15.79 20.23
N ARG A 89 6.91 -15.52 21.21
CA ARG A 89 7.25 -15.59 22.64
C ARG A 89 7.62 -17.00 23.09
N ALA A 90 6.94 -18.03 22.56
CA ALA A 90 7.22 -19.43 22.89
C ALA A 90 8.56 -19.91 22.31
N LEU A 91 8.94 -19.44 21.12
CA LEU A 91 10.25 -19.71 20.52
C LEU A 91 11.39 -18.97 21.24
N GLY A 92 11.11 -17.77 21.77
CA GLY A 92 12.07 -16.97 22.53
C GLY A 92 13.18 -16.34 21.68
N GLY A 93 14.06 -15.56 22.31
CA GLY A 93 15.25 -14.97 21.66
C GLY A 93 15.03 -13.71 20.82
N ALA A 94 13.80 -13.42 20.38
CA ALA A 94 13.48 -12.19 19.66
C ALA A 94 13.17 -11.00 20.59
N VAL A 95 13.80 -9.86 20.34
CA VAL A 95 13.48 -8.57 20.96
C VAL A 95 12.53 -7.72 20.11
N ALA A 96 12.45 -8.02 18.81
CA ALA A 96 11.55 -7.42 17.84
C ALA A 96 11.33 -8.39 16.68
N THR A 97 10.10 -8.48 16.20
CA THR A 97 9.74 -9.29 15.02
C THR A 97 8.89 -8.44 14.09
N SER A 98 9.27 -8.33 12.82
CA SER A 98 8.49 -7.59 11.82
C SER A 98 7.17 -8.31 11.55
N SER A 99 6.05 -7.61 11.59
CA SER A 99 4.72 -8.19 11.38
C SER A 99 3.98 -7.48 10.28
N LEU A 100 3.76 -8.18 9.16
CA LEU A 100 3.02 -7.66 8.00
C LEU A 100 1.57 -7.38 8.38
N LEU A 101 1.11 -6.16 8.11
CA LEU A 101 -0.29 -5.76 8.15
C LEU A 101 -0.63 -5.05 6.84
N GLY A 102 -1.52 -5.62 6.04
CA GLY A 102 -1.93 -4.99 4.78
C GLY A 102 -3.12 -4.06 4.95
N ILE A 103 -3.09 -2.93 4.26
CA ILE A 103 -4.16 -1.92 4.25
C ILE A 103 -4.55 -1.67 2.79
N PRO A 104 -5.42 -2.50 2.18
CA PRO A 104 -5.78 -2.42 0.77
C PRO A 104 -6.71 -1.22 0.46
N LEU A 105 -6.16 0.01 0.54
CA LEU A 105 -6.88 1.28 0.39
C LEU A 105 -6.29 2.09 -0.77
N GLY A 106 -7.09 2.44 -1.76
CA GLY A 106 -6.61 3.21 -2.93
C GLY A 106 -7.48 4.42 -3.30
N HIS A 107 -8.54 4.72 -2.55
CA HIS A 107 -9.51 5.74 -2.95
C HIS A 107 -9.05 7.18 -2.67
N ASN A 108 -7.94 7.36 -1.96
CA ASN A 108 -7.33 8.67 -1.71
C ASN A 108 -6.27 9.04 -2.75
N SER A 109 -6.02 8.13 -3.71
CA SER A 109 -5.15 8.34 -4.85
C SER A 109 -5.73 9.37 -5.81
N SER A 110 -4.89 10.30 -6.29
CA SER A 110 -5.30 11.36 -7.22
C SER A 110 -5.33 10.96 -8.70
N PHE A 111 -4.76 9.82 -9.07
CA PHE A 111 -4.72 9.37 -10.47
C PHE A 111 -5.29 7.96 -10.67
N LEU A 112 -4.72 6.94 -10.02
CA LEU A 112 -5.15 5.54 -10.14
C LEU A 112 -5.25 4.89 -8.77
N GLN A 113 -6.31 4.10 -8.56
CA GLN A 113 -6.57 3.39 -7.29
C GLN A 113 -6.01 1.97 -7.25
N GLY A 114 -5.15 1.62 -8.21
CA GLY A 114 -4.49 0.31 -8.30
C GLY A 114 -3.76 -0.16 -7.04
N PRO A 115 -3.17 0.73 -6.20
CA PRO A 115 -2.52 0.30 -4.97
C PRO A 115 -3.41 -0.51 -4.02
N ALA A 116 -4.74 -0.37 -4.07
CA ALA A 116 -5.65 -1.18 -3.25
C ALA A 116 -5.47 -2.71 -3.44
N PHE A 117 -4.91 -3.14 -4.58
CA PHE A 117 -4.65 -4.55 -4.89
C PHE A 117 -3.24 -5.02 -4.54
N ALA A 118 -2.38 -4.15 -4.00
CA ALA A 118 -0.96 -4.44 -3.79
C ALA A 118 -0.67 -5.45 -2.67
N PRO A 119 -1.33 -5.45 -1.49
CA PRO A 119 -0.89 -6.29 -0.38
C PRO A 119 -0.84 -7.80 -0.69
N PRO A 120 -1.82 -8.41 -1.38
CA PRO A 120 -1.74 -9.82 -1.76
C PRO A 120 -0.61 -10.11 -2.76
N LEU A 121 -0.39 -9.22 -3.74
CA LEU A 121 0.64 -9.40 -4.78
C LEU A 121 2.06 -9.26 -4.21
N ILE A 122 2.25 -8.37 -3.24
CA ILE A 122 3.53 -8.27 -2.53
C ILE A 122 3.83 -9.57 -1.79
N ARG A 123 2.86 -10.14 -1.08
CA ARG A 123 3.04 -11.44 -0.40
C ARG A 123 3.34 -12.57 -1.38
N GLU A 124 2.64 -12.62 -2.51
CA GLU A 124 2.92 -13.61 -3.55
C GLU A 124 4.38 -13.52 -4.05
N ALA A 125 4.87 -12.30 -4.28
CA ALA A 125 6.25 -12.08 -4.71
C ALA A 125 7.27 -12.47 -3.61
N MET A 126 6.98 -12.18 -2.34
CA MET A 126 7.85 -12.53 -1.20
C MET A 126 8.04 -14.04 -1.06
N TRP A 127 7.03 -14.85 -1.42
CA TRP A 127 7.05 -16.31 -1.30
C TRP A 127 7.15 -17.02 -2.65
N CYS A 128 7.63 -16.32 -3.68
CA CYS A 128 7.78 -16.87 -5.01
C CYS A 128 8.82 -18.01 -5.03
N GLY A 129 8.51 -19.13 -5.68
CA GLY A 129 9.45 -20.25 -5.81
C GLY A 129 10.70 -19.96 -6.65
N SER A 130 10.81 -18.77 -7.26
CA SER A 130 12.02 -18.32 -7.95
C SER A 130 13.06 -17.70 -7.01
N THR A 131 12.65 -17.29 -5.80
CA THR A 131 13.50 -16.70 -4.77
C THR A 131 13.75 -17.70 -3.64
N ASN A 132 14.78 -17.45 -2.82
CA ASN A 132 14.95 -18.15 -1.54
C ASN A 132 14.37 -17.30 -0.39
N SER A 133 14.30 -17.87 0.80
CA SER A 133 13.80 -17.17 2.01
C SER A 133 14.87 -16.32 2.71
N THR A 134 16.02 -16.04 2.09
CA THR A 134 17.14 -15.39 2.78
C THR A 134 17.30 -13.94 2.32
N THR A 135 17.28 -13.00 3.27
CA THR A 135 17.60 -11.59 3.01
C THR A 135 19.07 -11.41 2.63
N GLU A 136 19.44 -10.26 2.05
CA GLU A 136 20.84 -9.97 1.68
C GLU A 136 21.83 -10.06 2.86
N GLU A 137 21.38 -9.75 4.08
CA GLU A 137 22.19 -9.83 5.31
C GLU A 137 22.12 -11.22 6.00
N GLY A 138 21.46 -12.20 5.39
CA GLY A 138 21.44 -13.59 5.87
C GLY A 138 20.34 -13.94 6.88
N LYS A 139 19.38 -13.06 7.15
CA LYS A 139 18.18 -13.41 7.94
C LYS A 139 17.19 -14.21 7.11
N MET A 140 16.53 -15.18 7.74
CA MET A 140 15.53 -16.07 7.13
C MET A 140 14.13 -15.48 7.32
N ILE A 141 13.41 -15.16 6.24
CA ILE A 141 12.08 -14.55 6.33
C ILE A 141 10.98 -15.56 6.69
N ASP A 142 11.22 -16.86 6.50
CA ASP A 142 10.34 -17.95 6.92
C ASP A 142 10.49 -18.31 8.41
N ASP A 143 11.47 -17.73 9.10
CA ASP A 143 11.58 -17.81 10.56
C ASP A 143 10.56 -16.85 11.21
N PRO A 144 9.61 -17.37 12.03
CA PRO A 144 8.65 -16.53 12.75
C PRO A 144 9.29 -15.48 13.66
N LEU A 145 10.53 -15.67 14.12
CA LEU A 145 11.26 -14.69 14.92
C LEU A 145 11.67 -13.46 14.10
N VAL A 146 11.84 -13.62 12.79
CA VAL A 146 12.22 -12.54 11.85
C VAL A 146 10.97 -11.87 11.29
N MET A 147 10.00 -12.65 10.82
CA MET A 147 8.81 -12.13 10.16
C MET A 147 7.54 -12.91 10.50
N ALA A 148 6.47 -12.17 10.77
CA ALA A 148 5.11 -12.66 10.92
C ALA A 148 4.16 -11.93 9.97
N ASP A 149 2.96 -12.46 9.78
CA ASP A 149 1.92 -11.84 8.96
C ASP A 149 0.56 -11.95 9.67
N VAL A 150 -0.09 -10.81 9.89
CA VAL A 150 -1.42 -10.71 10.51
C VAL A 150 -2.53 -10.52 9.49
N GLY A 151 -2.20 -10.54 8.19
CA GLY A 151 -3.13 -10.44 7.09
C GLY A 151 -3.52 -9.01 6.75
N ASP A 152 -4.67 -8.87 6.09
CA ASP A 152 -5.17 -7.59 5.60
C ASP A 152 -6.35 -7.10 6.42
N LEU A 153 -6.40 -5.79 6.64
CA LEU A 153 -7.57 -5.11 7.17
C LEU A 153 -8.70 -5.12 6.10
N PRO A 154 -9.93 -5.56 6.41
CA PRO A 154 -11.08 -5.55 5.49
C PRO A 154 -11.60 -4.15 5.12
N VAL A 155 -10.78 -3.37 4.40
CA VAL A 155 -11.06 -1.96 4.06
C VAL A 155 -12.27 -1.84 3.14
N GLN A 156 -12.42 -2.72 2.15
CA GLN A 156 -13.48 -2.60 1.15
C GLN A 156 -14.85 -2.95 1.77
N GLU A 157 -14.87 -3.93 2.67
CA GLU A 157 -16.03 -4.34 3.46
C GLU A 157 -16.52 -3.18 4.34
N MET A 158 -15.62 -2.50 5.06
CA MET A 158 -16.00 -1.34 5.87
C MET A 158 -16.53 -0.18 5.00
N ARG A 159 -15.89 0.10 3.86
CA ARG A 159 -16.34 1.16 2.95
C ARG A 159 -17.70 0.86 2.34
N ASP A 160 -18.01 -0.39 2.02
CA ASP A 160 -19.33 -0.81 1.51
C ASP A 160 -20.46 -0.52 2.52
N THR A 161 -20.17 -0.59 3.82
CA THR A 161 -21.13 -0.22 4.88
C THR A 161 -21.31 1.29 5.08
N GLY A 162 -20.48 2.13 4.45
CA GLY A 162 -20.61 3.59 4.50
C GLY A 162 -19.93 4.26 5.66
N VAL A 163 -18.95 3.59 6.25
CA VAL A 163 -18.03 4.18 7.22
C VAL A 163 -17.35 5.39 6.58
N SER A 164 -17.28 6.51 7.32
CA SER A 164 -16.60 7.72 6.87
C SER A 164 -15.08 7.52 6.83
N ASP A 165 -14.37 8.35 6.07
CA ASP A 165 -12.90 8.28 6.05
C ASP A 165 -12.29 8.57 7.42
N ASP A 166 -12.88 9.48 8.22
CA ASP A 166 -12.42 9.74 9.59
C ASP A 166 -12.38 8.45 10.41
N ARG A 167 -13.50 7.70 10.42
CA ARG A 167 -13.62 6.46 11.17
C ARG A 167 -12.77 5.34 10.56
N LEU A 168 -12.67 5.26 9.23
CA LEU A 168 -11.80 4.29 8.56
C LEU A 168 -10.33 4.49 8.94
N MET A 169 -9.86 5.73 9.00
CA MET A 169 -8.48 6.06 9.41
C MET A 169 -8.23 5.77 10.89
N GLU A 170 -9.25 5.93 11.75
CA GLU A 170 -9.19 5.45 13.15
C GLU A 170 -9.02 3.94 13.24
N VAL A 171 -9.82 3.16 12.48
CA VAL A 171 -9.72 1.70 12.45
C VAL A 171 -8.35 1.24 11.95
N VAL A 172 -7.77 1.93 10.97
CA VAL A 172 -6.37 1.70 10.56
C VAL A 172 -5.42 1.91 11.74
N SER A 173 -5.52 3.03 12.46
CA SER A 173 -4.69 3.29 13.64
C SER A 173 -4.87 2.23 14.74
N GLU A 174 -6.11 1.80 15.01
CA GLU A 174 -6.42 0.75 15.97
C GLU A 174 -5.80 -0.59 15.57
N SER A 175 -5.84 -0.95 14.28
CA SER A 175 -5.24 -2.18 13.75
C SER A 175 -3.73 -2.22 13.95
N VAL A 176 -3.05 -1.08 13.77
CA VAL A 176 -1.61 -0.95 14.05
C VAL A 176 -1.33 -1.12 15.55
N LYS A 177 -2.13 -0.50 16.42
CA LYS A 177 -1.98 -0.63 17.88
C LYS A 177 -2.18 -2.08 18.34
N ILE A 178 -3.13 -2.81 17.76
CA ILE A 178 -3.36 -4.24 18.04
C ILE A 178 -2.09 -5.06 17.76
N VAL A 179 -1.39 -4.81 16.65
CA VAL A 179 -0.12 -5.48 16.36
C VAL A 179 0.94 -5.12 17.39
N MET A 180 1.05 -3.84 17.75
CA MET A 180 2.04 -3.36 18.73
C MET A 180 1.77 -3.83 20.17
N GLU A 181 0.54 -4.23 20.50
CA GLU A 181 0.18 -4.80 21.80
C GLU A 181 0.75 -6.20 22.01
N GLU A 182 0.99 -6.92 20.92
CA GLU A 182 1.51 -8.28 20.96
C GLU A 182 3.04 -8.28 20.91
N ALA A 183 3.69 -7.98 22.03
CA ALA A 183 5.15 -8.03 22.11
C ALA A 183 5.70 -9.42 21.70
N PRO A 184 6.79 -9.51 20.92
CA PRO A 184 7.67 -8.42 20.44
C PRO A 184 7.34 -7.94 19.00
N LEU A 185 6.10 -8.07 18.53
CA LEU A 185 5.73 -7.70 17.16
C LEU A 185 5.90 -6.19 16.90
N ARG A 186 6.40 -5.85 15.72
CA ARG A 186 6.50 -4.47 15.20
C ARG A 186 5.83 -4.39 13.83
N PRO A 187 4.91 -3.44 13.59
CA PRO A 187 4.15 -3.38 12.35
C PRO A 187 5.05 -3.03 11.15
N LEU A 188 4.91 -3.82 10.08
CA LEU A 188 5.42 -3.51 8.74
C LEU A 188 4.20 -3.45 7.82
N ILE A 189 3.90 -2.27 7.29
CA ILE A 189 2.63 -2.02 6.62
C ILE A 189 2.76 -2.26 5.12
N LEU A 190 1.90 -3.12 4.58
CA LEU A 190 1.75 -3.29 3.14
C LEU A 190 0.62 -2.38 2.67
N GLY A 191 0.99 -1.35 1.93
CA GLY A 191 0.05 -0.33 1.57
C GLY A 191 -0.97 -0.75 0.54
N GLY A 192 -2.00 0.07 0.49
CA GLY A 192 -2.40 0.69 -0.75
C GLY A 192 -1.70 2.05 -0.88
N ASP A 193 -2.45 3.12 -1.13
CA ASP A 193 -1.88 4.44 -1.39
C ASP A 193 -1.28 5.13 -0.16
N HIS A 194 -0.54 6.22 -0.41
CA HIS A 194 0.26 6.91 0.61
C HIS A 194 -0.59 7.60 1.71
N SER A 195 -1.92 7.63 1.60
CA SER A 195 -2.77 8.22 2.65
C SER A 195 -2.70 7.45 3.97
N ILE A 196 -2.42 6.14 3.91
CA ILE A 196 -2.36 5.27 5.08
C ILE A 196 -1.19 5.60 6.02
N SER A 197 -0.16 6.28 5.54
CA SER A 197 0.99 6.65 6.36
C SER A 197 0.58 7.55 7.53
N TYR A 198 -0.41 8.42 7.34
CA TYR A 198 -0.93 9.28 8.40
C TYR A 198 -1.46 8.50 9.61
N PRO A 199 -2.51 7.66 9.49
CA PRO A 199 -3.03 6.92 10.64
C PRO A 199 -2.03 5.90 11.20
N VAL A 200 -1.10 5.38 10.39
CA VAL A 200 -0.05 4.46 10.86
C VAL A 200 0.96 5.20 11.75
N VAL A 201 1.53 6.31 11.29
CA VAL A 201 2.50 7.09 12.07
C VAL A 201 1.86 7.66 13.34
N ARG A 202 0.61 8.13 13.25
CA ARG A 202 -0.18 8.53 14.42
C ARG A 202 -0.25 7.40 15.45
N ALA A 203 -0.63 6.20 15.04
CA ALA A 203 -0.77 5.06 15.95
C ALA A 203 0.55 4.67 16.63
N VAL A 204 1.65 4.67 15.88
CA VAL A 204 2.99 4.38 16.40
C VAL A 204 3.41 5.43 17.42
N SER A 205 3.28 6.72 17.08
CA SER A 205 3.63 7.82 17.96
C SER A 205 2.81 7.80 19.27
N GLU A 206 1.50 7.60 19.17
CA GLU A 206 0.62 7.49 20.34
C GLU A 206 0.98 6.28 21.22
N LYS A 207 1.24 5.10 20.62
CA LYS A 207 1.54 3.87 21.36
C LYS A 207 2.91 3.93 22.06
N LEU A 208 3.88 4.60 21.45
CA LEU A 208 5.21 4.84 22.03
C LEU A 208 5.22 6.02 23.02
N GLY A 209 4.16 6.84 23.06
CA GLY A 209 4.05 7.98 23.96
C GLY A 209 4.93 9.17 23.55
N GLY A 210 5.28 9.30 22.28
CA GLY A 210 6.17 10.36 21.81
C GLY A 210 6.35 10.43 20.30
N GLN A 211 7.02 11.49 19.84
CA GLN A 211 7.31 11.69 18.42
C GLN A 211 8.35 10.68 17.91
N VAL A 212 8.28 10.35 16.62
CA VAL A 212 9.27 9.52 15.92
C VAL A 212 10.07 10.36 14.91
N ASP A 213 11.26 9.90 14.53
CA ASP A 213 11.91 10.42 13.33
C ASP A 213 11.44 9.60 12.12
N VAL A 214 11.12 10.27 11.01
CA VAL A 214 10.57 9.64 9.82
C VAL A 214 11.54 9.76 8.65
N LEU A 215 11.95 8.61 8.10
CA LEU A 215 12.60 8.52 6.80
C LEU A 215 11.54 8.23 5.74
N HIS A 216 11.37 9.16 4.81
CA HIS A 216 10.38 9.09 3.75
C HIS A 216 11.08 8.98 2.39
N LEU A 217 10.92 7.86 1.71
CA LEU A 217 11.54 7.60 0.41
C LEU A 217 10.49 7.77 -0.69
N ASP A 218 10.47 8.91 -1.38
CA ASP A 218 9.44 9.20 -2.40
C ASP A 218 9.95 10.17 -3.47
N ALA A 219 9.33 10.12 -4.64
CA ALA A 219 9.43 11.13 -5.69
C ALA A 219 8.72 12.45 -5.32
N HIS A 220 7.70 12.38 -4.49
CA HIS A 220 6.79 13.47 -4.11
C HIS A 220 6.91 13.77 -2.60
N PRO A 221 6.67 15.02 -2.17
CA PRO A 221 6.75 15.37 -0.76
C PRO A 221 5.47 15.05 0.02
N ASP A 222 4.35 14.80 -0.63
CA ASP A 222 3.07 14.43 -0.01
C ASP A 222 2.64 15.32 1.17
N ILE A 223 2.89 16.62 1.03
CA ILE A 223 2.77 17.63 2.09
C ILE A 223 1.81 18.77 1.72
N TYR A 224 0.94 18.57 0.73
CA TYR A 224 -0.12 19.52 0.40
C TYR A 224 -1.06 19.70 1.58
N ASP A 225 -1.56 20.92 1.80
CA ASP A 225 -2.49 21.19 2.90
C ASP A 225 -3.78 20.37 2.75
N ALA A 226 -4.45 20.46 1.61
CA ALA A 226 -5.56 19.58 1.25
C ALA A 226 -5.65 19.43 -0.27
N PHE A 227 -5.02 18.39 -0.81
CA PHE A 227 -5.01 18.18 -2.26
C PHE A 227 -6.41 17.89 -2.79
N GLU A 228 -6.88 18.70 -3.75
CA GLU A 228 -8.24 18.65 -4.32
C GLU A 228 -9.36 18.67 -3.26
N GLY A 229 -9.12 19.32 -2.12
CA GLY A 229 -10.08 19.40 -1.02
C GLY A 229 -10.19 18.14 -0.16
N ASN A 230 -9.44 17.08 -0.47
CA ASN A 230 -9.38 15.86 0.35
C ASN A 230 -8.24 15.96 1.37
N LYS A 231 -8.57 16.14 2.66
CA LYS A 231 -7.58 16.16 3.76
C LYS A 231 -6.82 14.85 3.92
N TYR A 232 -7.40 13.74 3.44
CA TYR A 232 -6.83 12.40 3.43
C TYR A 232 -6.21 12.01 2.08
N SER A 233 -6.05 12.96 1.15
CA SER A 233 -5.36 12.67 -0.10
C SER A 233 -4.00 12.03 0.16
N HIS A 234 -3.62 11.06 -0.67
CA HIS A 234 -2.30 10.46 -0.60
C HIS A 234 -1.18 11.50 -0.67
N ALA A 235 -1.40 12.62 -1.36
CA ALA A 235 -0.48 13.75 -1.50
C ALA A 235 -0.49 14.73 -0.31
N SER A 236 -1.26 14.43 0.75
CA SER A 236 -1.42 15.29 1.94
C SER A 236 -1.10 14.56 3.25
N SER A 237 -0.69 13.30 3.19
CA SER A 237 -0.47 12.45 4.37
C SER A 237 0.59 13.03 5.32
N PHE A 238 1.69 13.59 4.81
CA PHE A 238 2.74 14.17 5.63
C PHE A 238 2.37 15.53 6.22
N ALA A 239 1.49 16.30 5.57
CA ALA A 239 0.93 17.50 6.21
C ALA A 239 0.18 17.12 7.49
N ARG A 240 -0.67 16.08 7.43
CA ARG A 240 -1.39 15.56 8.61
C ARG A 240 -0.46 15.03 9.69
N ILE A 241 0.62 14.34 9.31
CA ILE A 241 1.63 13.82 10.24
C ILE A 241 2.31 14.96 11.01
N MET A 242 2.74 16.01 10.29
CA MET A 242 3.44 17.14 10.90
C MET A 242 2.50 18.03 11.73
N GLU A 243 1.25 18.23 11.29
CA GLU A 243 0.23 18.98 12.05
C GLU A 243 -0.12 18.33 13.38
N GLY A 244 -0.26 17.01 13.39
CA GLY A 244 -0.51 16.27 14.63
C GLY A 244 0.72 16.11 15.52
N GLY A 245 1.88 16.62 15.09
CA GLY A 245 3.11 16.55 15.87
C GLY A 245 3.60 15.13 16.12
N TYR A 246 3.30 14.18 15.24
CA TYR A 246 3.72 12.77 15.41
C TYR A 246 5.18 12.53 15.00
N ALA A 247 5.72 13.40 14.15
CA ALA A 247 7.11 13.34 13.69
C ALA A 247 7.93 14.52 14.24
N ARG A 248 9.14 14.22 14.72
CA ARG A 248 10.13 15.23 15.14
C ARG A 248 10.98 15.67 13.96
N ARG A 249 11.62 14.72 13.27
CA ARG A 249 12.32 14.94 11.99
C ARG A 249 11.57 14.23 10.89
N LEU A 250 11.45 14.89 9.74
CA LEU A 250 10.96 14.28 8.49
C LEU A 250 12.04 14.48 7.44
N LEU A 251 12.67 13.38 7.02
CA LEU A 251 13.68 13.36 5.98
C LEU A 251 13.06 12.78 4.71
N GLN A 252 12.90 13.61 3.69
CA GLN A 252 12.32 13.21 2.41
C GLN A 252 13.45 13.01 1.40
N VAL A 253 13.61 11.80 0.87
CA VAL A 253 14.71 11.44 -0.02
C VAL A 253 14.15 10.89 -1.31
N GLY A 254 14.69 11.36 -2.43
CA GLY A 254 14.23 10.95 -3.77
C GLY A 254 13.33 11.97 -4.46
N ILE A 255 13.12 13.15 -3.84
CA ILE A 255 12.20 14.17 -4.31
C ILE A 255 12.59 14.64 -5.71
N ARG A 256 11.65 14.54 -6.64
CA ARG A 256 11.82 14.96 -8.04
C ARG A 256 10.56 15.54 -8.67
N SER A 257 9.46 15.58 -7.92
CA SER A 257 8.22 16.26 -8.28
C SER A 257 7.75 17.09 -7.08
N ILE A 258 8.13 18.36 -7.07
CA ILE A 258 7.84 19.31 -5.99
C ILE A 258 7.56 20.69 -6.57
N ASN A 259 6.43 21.28 -6.17
CA ASN A 259 6.02 22.63 -6.58
C ASN A 259 6.37 23.66 -5.49
N LYS A 260 5.90 24.90 -5.66
CA LYS A 260 6.11 25.97 -4.68
C LYS A 260 5.49 25.66 -3.32
N GLU A 261 4.25 25.17 -3.29
CA GLU A 261 3.55 24.81 -2.04
C GLU A 261 4.31 23.74 -1.26
N GLY A 262 4.77 22.67 -1.92
CA GLY A 262 5.54 21.61 -1.27
C GLY A 262 6.84 22.10 -0.62
N ARG A 263 7.48 23.13 -1.19
CA ARG A 263 8.66 23.79 -0.60
C ARG A 263 8.29 24.68 0.59
N GLU A 264 7.20 25.43 0.47
CA GLU A 264 6.71 26.33 1.53
C GLU A 264 6.26 25.54 2.76
N GLN A 265 5.51 24.45 2.55
CA GLN A 265 5.11 23.51 3.60
C GLN A 265 6.34 22.79 4.19
N GLY A 266 7.29 22.36 3.36
CA GLY A 266 8.55 21.80 3.84
C GLY A 266 9.30 22.75 4.78
N LYS A 267 9.42 24.03 4.41
CA LYS A 267 10.01 25.06 5.26
C LYS A 267 9.20 25.32 6.53
N ARG A 268 7.87 25.37 6.42
CA ARG A 268 6.94 25.60 7.55
C ARG A 268 7.11 24.55 8.64
N PHE A 269 7.23 23.28 8.25
CA PHE A 269 7.33 22.15 9.18
C PHE A 269 8.77 21.72 9.52
N GLY A 270 9.79 22.38 8.96
CA GLY A 270 11.19 22.03 9.21
C GLY A 270 11.62 20.70 8.58
N VAL A 271 11.06 20.38 7.41
CA VAL A 271 11.33 19.13 6.67
C VAL A 271 12.68 19.20 5.95
N GLU A 272 13.44 18.11 6.01
CA GLU A 272 14.70 17.96 5.28
C GLU A 272 14.42 17.31 3.91
N GLN A 273 14.34 18.14 2.86
CA GLN A 273 13.96 17.71 1.51
C GLN A 273 15.19 17.49 0.61
N TYR A 274 15.59 16.24 0.43
CA TYR A 274 16.72 15.82 -0.42
C TYR A 274 16.23 15.47 -1.83
N GLU A 275 16.43 16.42 -2.75
CA GLU A 275 16.02 16.30 -4.15
C GLU A 275 17.02 15.51 -5.00
N MET A 276 16.53 14.76 -5.98
CA MET A 276 17.38 13.95 -6.87
C MET A 276 18.42 14.78 -7.63
N ARG A 277 18.15 16.07 -7.90
CA ARG A 277 19.10 16.98 -8.58
C ARG A 277 20.37 17.27 -7.76
N THR A 278 20.36 17.03 -6.44
CA THR A 278 21.52 17.17 -5.56
C THR A 278 22.04 15.84 -5.01
N PHE A 279 21.42 14.71 -5.38
CA PHE A 279 21.73 13.39 -4.84
C PHE A 279 23.23 13.05 -4.84
N SER A 280 23.97 13.36 -5.91
CA SER A 280 25.42 13.09 -5.94
C SER A 280 26.22 13.80 -4.86
N LYS A 281 25.77 14.98 -4.41
CA LYS A 281 26.38 15.73 -3.30
C LYS A 281 25.90 15.21 -1.95
N ASP A 282 24.61 14.88 -1.86
CA ASP A 282 23.96 14.47 -0.62
C ASP A 282 24.26 13.00 -0.27
N ARG A 283 24.64 12.18 -1.26
CA ARG A 283 24.87 10.73 -1.15
C ARG A 283 25.74 10.34 0.03
N HIS A 284 26.84 11.06 0.28
CA HIS A 284 27.74 10.69 1.36
C HIS A 284 27.11 10.85 2.75
N PHE A 285 26.26 11.87 2.93
CA PHE A 285 25.42 11.99 4.12
C PHE A 285 24.30 10.92 4.12
N LEU A 286 23.70 10.72 2.93
CA LEU A 286 22.76 9.68 2.51
C LEU A 286 23.04 8.29 3.11
N GLU A 287 24.23 7.79 2.75
CA GLU A 287 24.67 6.43 3.05
C GLU A 287 24.96 6.21 4.54
N ASN A 288 25.19 7.27 5.30
CA ASN A 288 25.53 7.21 6.72
C ASN A 288 24.34 7.50 7.64
N LEU A 289 23.14 7.66 7.09
CA LEU A 289 21.94 8.12 7.81
C LEU A 289 21.51 7.20 8.96
N VAL A 290 21.77 5.88 8.84
CA VAL A 290 21.49 4.88 9.88
C VAL A 290 22.23 5.18 11.18
N SER A 291 23.39 5.85 11.12
CA SER A 291 24.14 6.28 12.31
C SER A 291 23.49 7.47 13.05
N PHE A 292 22.53 8.15 12.43
CA PHE A 292 21.92 9.40 12.92
C PHE A 292 20.43 9.28 13.23
N LEU A 293 19.78 8.19 12.85
CA LEU A 293 18.40 7.92 13.22
C LEU A 293 18.35 7.38 14.65
N ALA A 294 17.53 8.01 15.50
CA ALA A 294 17.33 7.55 16.87
C ALA A 294 16.61 6.18 16.88
N VAL A 295 16.67 5.49 18.03
CA VAL A 295 16.05 4.16 18.29
C VAL A 295 14.54 4.10 17.94
N ASN A 296 13.89 5.26 17.80
CA ASN A 296 12.49 5.43 17.40
C ASN A 296 12.37 6.05 15.99
N SER A 297 12.85 5.32 14.98
CA SER A 297 12.70 5.69 13.56
C SER A 297 11.59 4.90 12.89
N PHE A 298 10.77 5.57 12.09
CA PHE A 298 9.76 4.97 11.22
C PHE A 298 10.10 5.24 9.75
N THR A 299 9.97 4.26 8.88
CA THR A 299 10.26 4.42 7.44
C THR A 299 8.98 4.28 6.64
N CYS A 300 8.69 5.25 5.78
CA CYS A 300 7.60 5.23 4.81
C CYS A 300 8.16 5.04 3.40
N TYR A 301 7.48 4.21 2.61
CA TYR A 301 7.76 3.92 1.19
C TYR A 301 6.50 4.19 0.36
#